data_AF-A0A956B6V0-F1
#
_entry.id   AF-A0A956B6V0-F1
#
_cell.length_a   1.000
_cell.length_b   1.000
_cell.length_c   1.000
_cell.angle_alpha   90.00
_cell.angle_beta   90.00
_cell.angle_gamma   90.00
#
_symmetry.space_group_name_H-M   'P 1'
#
loop_
_entity.id
_entity.type
_entity.pdbx_description
1 polymer ?
#
loop_
_entity_poly.entity_id
_entity_poly.type
_entity_poly.pdbx_seq_one_letter_code
_entity_poly.pdbx_strand_id
1 'polypeptide(L)'
;PPLPCPVVRVRVVPKGVGPLAGPLEDPSALAGVQVGLLSAIARPRRLLASVQALGAAVVHAEARPDHAPLDDAAVETFAAVARAAGAQRLITTEKDAVRMS
;
A
#
# COMPACT_ATOMS: atom_id res chain seq x y z
N PRO A 1 -41.39 -18.13 -8.16
CA PRO A 1 -40.54 -16.92 -8.26
C PRO A 1 -39.15 -17.16 -7.64
N PRO A 2 -38.03 -16.78 -8.31
CA PRO A 2 -36.72 -16.84 -7.67
C PRO A 2 -36.72 -15.93 -6.43
N LEU A 3 -36.11 -16.41 -5.34
CA LEU A 3 -35.94 -15.62 -4.13
C LEU A 3 -35.17 -14.33 -4.46
N PRO A 4 -35.58 -13.15 -3.98
CA PRO A 4 -34.83 -11.92 -4.21
C PRO A 4 -33.45 -12.09 -3.59
N CYS A 5 -32.41 -12.11 -4.43
CA CYS A 5 -31.03 -12.18 -3.98
C CYS A 5 -30.60 -10.77 -3.50
N PRO A 6 -30.41 -10.53 -2.19
CA PRO A 6 -30.00 -9.23 -1.72
C PRO A 6 -28.56 -8.92 -2.17
N VAL A 7 -28.31 -7.66 -2.53
CA VAL A 7 -26.98 -7.18 -2.93
C VAL A 7 -26.31 -6.49 -1.75
N VAL A 8 -25.05 -6.84 -1.47
CA VAL A 8 -24.20 -6.13 -0.51
C VAL A 8 -23.12 -5.36 -1.23
N ARG A 9 -22.95 -4.07 -0.89
CA ARG A 9 -21.84 -3.24 -1.37
C ARG A 9 -20.84 -3.03 -0.23
N VAL A 10 -19.57 -3.29 -0.49
CA VAL A 10 -18.48 -3.12 0.48
C VAL A 10 -17.52 -2.04 -0.01
N ARG A 11 -17.17 -1.12 0.88
CA ARG A 11 -16.06 -0.19 0.69
C ARG A 11 -14.97 -0.54 1.69
N VAL A 12 -13.80 -0.91 1.19
CA VAL A 12 -12.63 -1.10 2.04
C VAL A 12 -11.80 0.19 1.97
N VAL A 13 -11.43 0.73 3.12
CA VAL A 13 -10.60 1.93 3.24
C VAL A 13 -9.41 1.63 4.15
N PRO A 14 -8.25 2.30 3.98
CA PRO A 14 -7.16 2.22 4.96
C PRO A 14 -7.68 2.61 6.34
N LYS A 15 -7.35 1.82 7.37
CA LYS A 15 -7.74 2.10 8.76
C LYS A 15 -6.65 2.81 9.56
N GLY A 16 -5.39 2.67 9.14
CA GLY A 16 -4.26 3.34 9.76
C GLY A 16 -3.00 3.17 8.93
N VAL A 17 -1.98 3.93 9.29
CA VAL A 17 -0.63 3.84 8.74
C VAL A 17 0.38 3.85 9.87
N GLY A 18 1.43 3.04 9.78
CA GLY A 18 2.42 2.93 10.86
C GLY A 18 3.62 2.08 10.43
N PRO A 19 4.59 1.89 11.34
CA PRO A 19 5.71 0.98 11.12
C PRO A 19 5.23 -0.48 10.95
N LEU A 20 6.08 -1.35 10.38
CA LEU A 20 5.76 -2.78 10.18
C LEU A 20 5.36 -3.48 11.49
N ALA A 21 5.97 -3.08 12.61
CA ALA A 21 5.57 -3.47 13.95
C ALA A 21 5.44 -2.21 14.82
N GLY A 22 4.21 -1.86 15.20
CA GLY A 22 3.96 -0.73 16.09
C GLY A 22 2.53 -0.17 15.97
N PRO A 23 2.26 0.93 16.68
CA PRO A 23 0.94 1.55 16.67
C PRO A 23 0.63 2.14 15.30
N LEU A 24 -0.65 2.08 14.92
CA LEU A 24 -1.16 2.75 13.73
C LEU A 24 -1.58 4.18 14.07
N GLU A 25 -1.22 5.11 13.21
CA GLU A 25 -1.70 6.48 13.18
C GLU A 25 -2.90 6.60 12.23
N ASP A 26 -3.61 7.73 12.30
CA ASP A 26 -4.68 8.02 11.36
C ASP A 26 -4.13 8.05 9.91
N PRO A 27 -4.82 7.44 8.93
CA PRO A 27 -4.40 7.47 7.54
C PRO A 27 -4.16 8.87 6.95
N SER A 28 -4.79 9.91 7.52
CA SER A 28 -4.57 11.30 7.12
C SER A 28 -3.13 11.77 7.33
N ALA A 29 -2.32 11.06 8.13
CA ALA A 29 -0.89 11.32 8.29
C ALA A 29 -0.09 11.21 6.99
N LEU A 30 -0.67 10.62 5.93
CA LEU A 30 -0.07 10.57 4.59
C LEU A 30 -0.36 11.80 3.72
N ALA A 31 -1.28 12.68 4.13
CA ALA A 31 -1.64 13.86 3.35
C ALA A 31 -0.43 14.78 3.13
N GLY A 32 -0.14 15.13 1.88
CA GLY A 32 1.00 15.97 1.49
C GLY A 32 2.37 15.27 1.56
N VAL A 33 2.44 14.00 1.99
CA VAL A 33 3.69 13.25 2.09
C VAL A 33 4.04 12.66 0.73
N GLN A 34 5.31 12.77 0.33
CA GLN A 34 5.83 12.08 -0.85
C GLN A 34 6.11 10.62 -0.50
N VAL A 35 5.42 9.69 -1.16
CA VAL A 35 5.47 8.27 -0.81
C VAL A 35 5.93 7.39 -1.98
N GLY A 36 6.78 6.42 -1.66
CA GLY A 36 7.04 5.27 -2.51
C GLY A 36 6.09 4.14 -2.14
N LEU A 37 5.51 3.45 -3.12
CA LEU A 37 4.55 2.37 -2.91
C LEU A 37 5.05 1.03 -3.49
N LEU A 38 5.30 0.04 -2.64
CA LEU A 38 5.66 -1.32 -3.04
C LEU A 38 4.48 -2.27 -2.75
N SER A 39 4.16 -3.17 -3.68
CA SER A 39 3.09 -4.14 -3.46
C SER A 39 3.28 -5.45 -4.21
N ALA A 40 2.80 -6.54 -3.60
CA ALA A 40 2.76 -7.89 -4.19
C ALA A 40 1.37 -8.53 -3.98
N ILE A 41 0.32 -7.72 -4.11
CA ILE A 41 -1.09 -8.12 -3.99
C ILE A 41 -1.79 -8.22 -5.34
N ALA A 42 -2.85 -9.03 -5.42
CA ALA A 42 -3.69 -9.20 -6.61
C ALA A 42 -4.23 -7.91 -7.26
N ARG A 43 -4.42 -6.83 -6.50
CA ARG A 43 -5.02 -5.57 -6.97
C ARG A 43 -4.20 -4.35 -6.54
N PRO A 44 -2.98 -4.15 -7.08
CA PRO A 44 -2.08 -3.08 -6.64
C PRO A 44 -2.66 -1.68 -6.92
N ARG A 45 -3.44 -1.54 -8.00
CA ARG A 45 -4.15 -0.30 -8.34
C ARG A 45 -5.09 0.18 -7.23
N ARG A 46 -5.66 -0.74 -6.44
CA ARG A 46 -6.55 -0.41 -5.32
C ARG A 46 -5.79 0.25 -4.18
N LEU A 47 -4.59 -0.25 -3.89
CA LEU A 47 -3.71 0.34 -2.90
C LEU A 47 -3.27 1.74 -3.34
N LEU A 48 -2.79 1.87 -4.59
CA LEU A 48 -2.42 3.15 -5.17
C LEU A 48 -3.53 4.20 -5.06
N ALA A 49 -4.74 3.86 -5.52
CA ALA A 49 -5.90 4.76 -5.45
C ALA A 49 -6.27 5.12 -4.00
N SER A 50 -6.12 4.19 -3.06
CA SER A 50 -6.42 4.45 -1.65
C SER A 50 -5.42 5.44 -1.04
N VAL A 51 -4.12 5.29 -1.34
CA VAL A 51 -3.06 6.18 -0.85
C VAL A 51 -3.17 7.58 -1.47
N GLN A 52 -3.48 7.67 -2.76
CA GLN A 52 -3.75 8.95 -3.42
C GLN A 52 -5.00 9.65 -2.85
N ALA A 53 -6.07 8.90 -2.55
CA ALA A 53 -7.28 9.44 -1.95
C ALA A 53 -7.08 9.98 -0.51
N LEU A 54 -5.99 9.58 0.16
CA LEU A 54 -5.57 10.14 1.46
C LEU A 54 -4.77 11.45 1.30
N GLY A 55 -4.52 11.91 0.07
CA GLY A 55 -3.78 13.13 -0.21
C GLY A 55 -2.26 12.95 -0.28
N ALA A 56 -1.77 11.71 -0.33
CA ALA A 56 -0.34 11.45 -0.50
C ALA A 56 0.11 11.70 -1.95
N ALA A 57 1.32 12.22 -2.11
CA ALA A 57 1.97 12.35 -3.41
C ALA A 57 2.76 11.06 -3.70
N VAL A 58 2.21 10.16 -4.52
CA VAL A 58 2.90 8.93 -4.90
C VAL A 58 3.96 9.24 -5.94
N VAL A 59 5.23 9.32 -5.52
CA VAL A 59 6.36 9.69 -6.37
C VAL A 59 7.01 8.50 -7.07
N HIS A 60 6.84 7.31 -6.51
CA HIS A 60 7.26 6.05 -7.13
C HIS A 60 6.29 4.94 -6.72
N ALA A 61 5.95 4.05 -7.65
CA ALA A 61 5.10 2.91 -7.37
C ALA A 61 5.60 1.68 -8.13
N GLU A 62 5.76 0.58 -7.41
CA GLU A 62 6.20 -0.70 -7.95
C GLU A 62 5.20 -1.79 -7.54
N ALA A 63 4.66 -2.47 -8.56
CA ALA A 63 3.76 -3.59 -8.38
C ALA A 63 4.43 -4.87 -8.88
N ARG A 64 4.67 -5.80 -7.96
CA ARG A 64 5.15 -7.14 -8.25
C ARG A 64 3.97 -8.08 -8.50
N PRO A 65 4.20 -9.26 -9.12
CA PRO A 65 3.18 -10.30 -9.21
C PRO A 65 2.58 -10.64 -7.84
N ASP A 66 1.31 -11.05 -7.81
CA ASP A 66 0.65 -11.42 -6.56
C ASP A 66 1.43 -12.55 -5.89
N HIS A 67 1.69 -12.40 -4.59
CA HIS A 67 2.50 -13.31 -3.78
C HIS A 67 4.00 -13.37 -4.14
N ALA A 68 4.53 -12.48 -4.98
CA ALA A 68 5.96 -12.41 -5.19
C ALA A 68 6.72 -12.14 -3.86
N PRO A 69 7.90 -12.74 -3.65
CA PRO A 69 8.74 -12.43 -2.49
C PRO A 69 9.11 -10.94 -2.46
N LEU A 70 9.03 -10.35 -1.27
CA LEU A 70 9.56 -9.02 -0.97
C LEU A 70 10.70 -9.18 0.02
N ASP A 71 11.77 -9.83 -0.44
CA ASP A 71 12.99 -10.00 0.34
C ASP A 71 13.74 -8.68 0.53
N ASP A 72 14.70 -8.66 1.47
CA ASP A 72 15.53 -7.49 1.77
C ASP A 72 16.14 -6.85 0.53
N ALA A 73 16.60 -7.65 -0.43
CA ALA A 73 17.23 -7.15 -1.65
C ALA A 73 16.22 -6.42 -2.56
N ALA A 74 15.02 -6.98 -2.72
CA ALA A 74 13.93 -6.34 -3.46
C ALA A 74 13.49 -5.04 -2.78
N VAL A 75 13.36 -5.06 -1.45
CA VAL A 75 12.96 -3.90 -0.65
C VAL A 75 13.99 -2.79 -0.72
N GLU A 76 15.29 -3.10 -0.61
CA GLU A 76 16.35 -2.10 -0.68
C GLU A 76 16.48 -1.53 -2.10
N THR A 77 16.35 -2.36 -3.14
CA THR A 77 16.34 -1.89 -4.53
C THR A 77 15.20 -0.91 -4.77
N PHE A 78 13.99 -1.26 -4.33
CA PHE A 78 12.84 -0.37 -4.40
C PHE A 78 13.06 0.91 -3.58
N ALA A 79 13.58 0.79 -2.37
CA ALA A 79 13.84 1.91 -1.47
C ALA A 79 14.81 2.92 -2.08
N ALA A 80 15.88 2.45 -2.74
CA ALA A 80 16.84 3.29 -3.42
C ALA A 80 16.18 4.12 -4.55
N VAL A 81 15.37 3.48 -5.40
CA VAL A 81 14.66 4.14 -6.50
C VAL A 81 13.63 5.13 -5.96
N ALA A 82 12.84 4.74 -4.96
CA ALA A 82 11.85 5.59 -4.34
C ALA A 82 12.47 6.83 -3.68
N ARG A 83 13.57 6.66 -2.94
CA ARG A 83 14.31 7.77 -2.32
C ARG A 83 14.89 8.72 -3.38
N ALA A 84 15.45 8.19 -4.46
CA ALA A 84 15.93 9.00 -5.59
C ALA A 84 14.80 9.79 -6.27
N ALA A 85 13.58 9.26 -6.27
CA ALA A 85 12.37 9.94 -6.73
C ALA A 85 11.77 10.94 -5.71
N GLY A 86 12.39 11.12 -4.54
CA GLY A 86 11.94 12.06 -3.51
C GLY A 86 10.99 11.48 -2.46
N ALA A 87 10.87 10.15 -2.35
CA ALA A 87 10.01 9.54 -1.34
C ALA A 87 10.50 9.84 0.08
N GLN A 88 9.63 10.40 0.90
CA GLN A 88 9.82 10.64 2.33
C GLN A 88 9.40 9.43 3.17
N ARG A 89 8.45 8.62 2.66
CA ARG A 89 8.01 7.37 3.30
C ARG A 89 7.86 6.26 2.27
N LEU A 90 8.13 5.03 2.68
CA LEU A 90 7.86 3.82 1.90
C LEU A 90 6.61 3.16 2.47
N ILE A 91 5.66 2.81 1.60
CA ILE A 91 4.35 2.27 1.96
C ILE A 91 4.17 0.91 1.29
N THR A 92 3.73 -0.05 2.08
CA THR A 92 3.28 -1.39 1.62
C THR A 92 1.98 -1.75 2.34
N THR A 93 1.40 -2.91 2.03
CA THR A 93 0.25 -3.42 2.77
C THR A 93 0.66 -4.30 3.93
N GLU A 94 -0.21 -4.44 4.94
CA GLU A 94 -0.04 -5.44 5.99
C GLU A 94 0.06 -6.88 5.42
N LYS A 95 -0.69 -7.19 4.35
CA LYS A 95 -0.63 -8.49 3.66
C LYS A 95 0.75 -8.77 3.09
N ASP A 96 1.42 -7.75 2.57
CA ASP A 96 2.76 -7.88 2.01
C ASP A 96 3.82 -7.87 3.12
N ALA A 97 3.64 -7.03 4.15
CA ALA A 97 4.53 -6.90 5.31
C ALA A 97 4.77 -8.23 6.04
N VAL A 98 3.73 -9.04 6.24
CA VAL A 98 3.86 -10.36 6.91
C VAL A 98 4.68 -11.38 6.12
N ARG A 99 5.08 -11.07 4.89
CA ARG A 99 5.88 -11.93 4.00
C ARG A 99 7.26 -11.36 3.70
N MET A 100 7.57 -10.18 4.23
CA MET A 100 8.91 -9.61 4.15
C MET A 100 9.82 -10.42 5.08
N SER A 101 11.04 -10.70 4.61
CA SER A 101 12.04 -11.52 5.30
C SER A 101 13.25 -10.68 5.66
#